data_AF-A0A5B0EEG6-F1
#
_entry.id   AF-A0A5B0EEG6-F1
#
_cell.length_a   1.000
_cell.length_b   1.000
_cell.length_c   1.000
_cell.angle_alpha   90.00
_cell.angle_beta   90.00
_cell.angle_gamma   90.00
#
_symmetry.space_group_name_H-M   'P 1'
#
loop_
_entity.id
_entity.type
_entity.pdbx_description
1 polymer ?
#
loop_
_entity_poly.entity_id
_entity_poly.type
_entity_poly.pdbx_seq_one_letter_code
_entity_poly.pdbx_strand_id
1 'polypeptide(L)' 'MLWETSESASDGFFGWVAGETVAVMSLRKHLIKERGIAPESLNLMGYWRYN' A
#
# COMPACT_ATOMS: atom_id res chain seq x y z
N MET A 1 5.07 -18.61 -13.91
CA MET A 1 4.64 -17.29 -13.39
C MET A 1 4.97 -17.28 -11.91
N LEU A 2 6.18 -16.85 -11.55
CA LEU A 2 6.67 -16.90 -10.16
C LEU A 2 6.67 -15.47 -9.64
N TRP A 3 5.79 -15.20 -8.68
CA TRP A 3 5.73 -13.89 -8.03
C TRP A 3 6.90 -13.80 -7.05
N GLU A 4 7.88 -12.95 -7.36
CA GLU A 4 8.93 -12.58 -6.42
C GLU A 4 8.35 -11.54 -5.46
N THR A 5 8.10 -11.96 -4.22
CA THR A 5 7.87 -11.03 -3.11
C THR A 5 9.21 -10.43 -2.73
N SER A 6 9.34 -9.11 -2.95
CA SER A 6 10.47 -8.29 -2.51
C SER A 6 10.97 -8.72 -1.14
N GLU A 7 12.26 -9.09 -1.05
CA GLU A 7 12.95 -9.30 0.22
C GLU A 7 12.83 -8.01 1.03
N SER A 8 11.94 -8.07 2.04
CA SER A 8 11.95 -7.25 3.25
C SER A 8 12.34 -5.79 3.05
N ALA A 9 11.33 -4.90 3.03
CA ALA A 9 11.53 -3.59 3.66
C ALA A 9 12.19 -3.84 5.02
N SER A 10 13.23 -3.07 5.34
CA SER A 10 14.24 -3.37 6.39
C SER A 10 13.71 -3.68 7.81
N ASP A 11 12.40 -3.59 8.03
CA ASP A 11 11.68 -3.89 9.28
C ASP A 11 10.61 -5.00 9.17
N GLY A 12 10.54 -5.76 8.07
CA GLY A 12 9.64 -6.92 7.93
C GLY A 12 8.16 -6.59 7.72
N PHE A 13 7.80 -5.32 7.58
CA PHE A 13 6.44 -4.90 7.23
C PHE A 13 6.27 -4.87 5.70
N PHE A 14 5.18 -5.49 5.21
CA PHE A 14 4.71 -5.34 3.83
C PHE A 14 3.18 -5.30 3.83
N GLY A 15 2.61 -4.37 3.06
CA GLY A 15 1.16 -4.24 2.92
C GLY A 15 0.73 -4.16 1.46
N TRP A 16 -0.31 -4.92 1.10
CA TRP A 16 -0.98 -4.79 -0.19
C TRP A 16 -2.44 -4.41 0.01
N VAL A 17 -2.87 -3.31 -0.62
CA VAL A 17 -4.25 -2.82 -0.53
C VAL A 17 -4.76 -2.49 -1.92
N ALA A 18 -5.87 -3.11 -2.31
CA ALA A 18 -6.58 -2.80 -3.53
C ALA A 18 -8.07 -2.62 -3.27
N GLY A 19 -8.70 -1.60 -3.87
CA GLY A 19 -10.10 -1.29 -3.59
C GLY A 19 -10.61 -0.01 -4.23
N GLU A 20 -11.54 0.67 -3.55
CA GLU A 20 -12.07 1.96 -3.99
C GLU A 20 -10.98 3.05 -3.89
N THR A 21 -10.89 3.88 -4.93
CA THR A 21 -9.78 4.82 -5.14
C THR A 21 -9.63 5.83 -4.01
N VAL A 22 -10.72 6.45 -3.55
CA VAL A 22 -10.68 7.46 -2.48
C VAL A 22 -10.30 6.83 -1.14
N ALA A 23 -10.81 5.64 -0.85
CA ALA A 23 -10.45 4.88 0.34
C ALA A 23 -8.96 4.48 0.34
N VAL A 24 -8.45 3.96 -0.78
CA VAL A 24 -7.03 3.60 -0.93
C VAL A 24 -6.12 4.82 -0.78
N MET A 25 -6.49 5.97 -1.35
CA MET A 25 -5.74 7.22 -1.17
C MET A 25 -5.73 7.71 0.29
N SER A 26 -6.87 7.59 0.98
CA SER A 26 -6.97 7.94 2.40
C SER A 26 -6.07 7.07 3.26
N LEU A 27 -6.05 5.76 2.99
CA LEU A 27 -5.17 4.83 3.68
C LEU A 27 -3.70 5.11 3.37
N ARG A 28 -3.34 5.42 2.11
CA ARG A 28 -1.97 5.84 1.74
C ARG A 28 -1.50 7.01 2.58
N LYS A 29 -2.34 8.04 2.73
CA LYS A 29 -2.02 9.21 3.54
C LYS A 29 -1.79 8.81 4.99
N HIS A 30 -2.70 8.05 5.58
CA HIS A 30 -2.57 7.61 6.97
C HIS A 30 -1.29 6.80 7.21
N LEU A 31 -1.07 5.74 6.43
CA LEU A 31 0.06 4.83 6.62
C LEU A 31 1.41 5.52 6.40
N ILE A 32 1.55 6.31 5.33
CA ILE A 32 2.84 6.92 4.99
C ILE A 32 3.07 8.21 5.78
N LYS A 33 2.11 9.13 5.77
CA LYS A 33 2.33 10.48 6.34
C LYS A 33 2.11 10.53 7.84
N GLU A 34 1.14 9.78 8.36
CA GLU A 34 0.77 9.85 9.77
C GLU A 34 1.44 8.75 10.60
N ARG A 35 1.69 7.58 10.01
CA ARG A 35 2.36 6.44 10.69
C ARG A 35 3.82 6.22 10.30
N GLY A 36 4.32 6.94 9.29
CA GLY A 36 5.74 6.87 8.90
C GLY A 36 6.14 5.55 8.24
N ILE A 37 5.18 4.77 7.73
CA ILE A 37 5.47 3.52 7.02
C ILE A 37 6.20 3.85 5.71
N ALA A 38 7.30 3.13 5.48
CA ALA A 38 8.11 3.24 4.28
C ALA A 38 7.26 2.99 3.02
N PRO A 39 7.15 3.95 2.07
CA PRO A 39 6.34 3.79 0.86
C PRO A 39 6.65 2.52 0.06
N GLU A 40 7.92 2.12 0.02
CA GLU A 40 8.43 0.91 -0.65
C GLU A 40 7.92 -0.40 -0.02
N SER A 41 7.41 -0.36 1.21
CA SER A 41 6.77 -1.50 1.87
C SER A 41 5.29 -1.68 1.51
N LEU A 42 4.72 -0.77 0.72
CA LEU A 42 3.29 -0.72 0.42
C LEU A 42 3.02 -0.78 -1.08
N ASN A 43 2.21 -1.75 -1.49
CA ASN A 43 1.59 -1.77 -2.81
C ASN A 43 0.11 -1.35 -2.70
N LEU A 44 -0.26 -0.24 -3.32
CA LEU A 44 -1.60 0.35 -3.21
C LEU A 44 -2.22 0.54 -4.60
N MET A 45 -3.44 0.06 -4.82
CA MET A 45 -4.10 0.12 -6.13
C MET A 45 -5.59 0.47 -6.04
N GLY A 46 -6.02 1.51 -6.76
CA GLY A 46 -7.44 1.82 -6.94
C GLY A 46 -8.02 1.00 -8.09
N TYR A 47 -8.99 0.12 -7.82
CA TYR A 47 -9.69 -0.68 -8.83
C TYR A 47 -10.91 0.02 -9.40
N TRP A 48 -11.63 0.73 -8.54
CA TRP A 48 -12.84 1.41 -8.93
C TRP A 48 -12.94 2.71 -8.16
N ARG A 49 -13.84 3.59 -8.60
CA ARG A 49 -14.14 4.84 -7.93
C ARG A 49 -15.64 4.98 -7.82
N TYR A 50 -16.11 5.26 -6.62
CA TYR A 50 -17.51 5.64 -6.45
C TYR A 50 -17.67 7.11 -6.84
N ASN A 51 -18.66 7.39 -7.68
CA ASN A 51 -19.02 8.75 -8.09
C ASN A 51 -20.09 9.32 -7.16
#